data_AF-A0A7Z8E1R8-F1
#
_entry.id   AF-A0A7Z8E1R8-F1
#
_cell.length_a   1.000
_cell.length_b   1.000
_cell.length_c   1.000
_cell.angle_alpha   90.00
_cell.angle_beta   90.00
_cell.angle_gamma   90.00
#
_symmetry.space_group_name_H-M   'P 1'
#
loop_
_entity.id
_entity.type
_entity.pdbx_description
1 polymer ?
#
loop_
_entity_poly.entity_id
_entity_poly.type
_entity_poly.pdbx_seq_one_letter_code
_entity_poly.pdbx_strand_id
1 'polypeptide(L)'
;AEDNLLRVQSKKEEVYRRLLASNLTSVPERFIIMKNEIDNEVREVNEQFRERPIHVKQLKDKVAKIVIQMNTFEDEANDVLVNAVYAEKLIQYGNRYRKDHHHVDKSLNEAERLFKNNRYKRAIEIAEEALESVEPGITKHIEEQVIKE
;
A
#
# COMPACT_ATOMS: atom_id res chain seq x y z
N ALA A 1 22.92 -15.95 -0.74
CA ALA A 1 22.74 -15.02 0.40
C ALA A 1 22.96 -13.60 -0.07
N GLU A 2 24.13 -13.28 -0.66
CA GLU A 2 24.37 -11.99 -1.35
C GLU A 2 23.34 -11.69 -2.45
N ASP A 3 23.02 -12.69 -3.29
CA ASP A 3 22.01 -12.55 -4.36
C ASP A 3 20.62 -12.16 -3.82
N ASN A 4 20.23 -12.68 -2.64
CA ASN A 4 18.98 -12.31 -1.99
C ASN A 4 18.98 -10.84 -1.54
N LEU A 5 20.12 -10.31 -1.07
CA LEU A 5 20.23 -8.92 -0.62
C LEU A 5 20.13 -7.95 -1.80
N LEU A 6 20.79 -8.27 -2.91
CA LEU A 6 20.64 -7.50 -4.16
C LEU A 6 19.18 -7.47 -4.61
N ARG A 7 18.51 -8.62 -4.60
CA ARG A 7 17.09 -8.72 -4.94
C ARG A 7 16.21 -7.89 -4.01
N VAL A 8 16.47 -7.92 -2.69
CA VAL A 8 15.76 -7.09 -1.71
C VAL A 8 15.95 -5.60 -2.02
N GLN A 9 17.18 -5.14 -2.27
CA GLN A 9 17.44 -3.73 -2.57
C GLN A 9 16.74 -3.27 -3.84
N SER A 10 16.80 -4.04 -4.93
CA SER A 10 16.11 -3.71 -6.18
C SER A 10 14.60 -3.64 -5.98
N LYS A 11 14.02 -4.64 -5.30
CA LYS A 11 12.58 -4.73 -5.09
C LYS A 11 12.05 -3.62 -4.18
N LYS A 12 12.79 -3.28 -3.13
CA LYS A 12 12.49 -2.16 -2.23
C LYS A 12 12.38 -0.83 -2.99
N GLU A 13 13.34 -0.52 -3.86
CA GLU A 13 13.29 0.71 -4.67
C GLU A 13 12.16 0.68 -5.71
N GLU A 14 11.84 -0.49 -6.28
CA GLU A 14 10.71 -0.64 -7.19
C GLU A 14 9.37 -0.36 -6.51
N VAL A 15 9.11 -0.99 -5.36
CA VAL A 15 7.88 -0.78 -4.57
C VAL A 15 7.77 0.69 -4.15
N TYR A 16 8.87 1.31 -3.71
CA TYR A 16 8.87 2.72 -3.34
C TYR A 16 8.58 3.64 -4.53
N ARG A 17 9.12 3.34 -5.72
CA ARG A 17 8.76 4.08 -6.95
C ARG A 17 7.29 3.95 -7.30
N ARG A 18 6.68 2.77 -7.10
CA ARG A 18 5.23 2.58 -7.33
C ARG A 18 4.41 3.45 -6.39
N LEU A 19 4.78 3.55 -5.12
CA LEU A 19 4.14 4.46 -4.15
C LEU A 19 4.28 5.94 -4.53
N LEU A 20 5.43 6.34 -5.11
CA LEU A 20 5.64 7.71 -5.58
C LEU A 20 4.87 8.03 -6.87
N ALA A 21 4.75 7.05 -7.78
CA ALA A 21 4.11 7.23 -9.07
C ALA A 21 2.58 7.17 -9.01
N SER A 22 2.02 6.56 -7.97
CA SER A 22 0.58 6.51 -7.76
C SER A 22 -0.02 7.88 -7.42
N ASN A 23 -1.30 8.07 -7.75
CA ASN A 23 -2.09 9.28 -7.45
C ASN A 23 -2.37 9.48 -5.93
N LEU A 24 -1.50 8.98 -5.06
CA LEU A 24 -1.60 9.21 -3.62
C LEU A 24 -1.37 10.70 -3.35
N THR A 25 -2.11 11.24 -2.37
CA THR A 25 -1.94 12.64 -1.97
C THR A 25 -0.55 12.88 -1.37
N SER A 26 -0.02 11.87 -0.68
CA SER A 26 1.36 11.80 -0.20
C SER A 26 1.73 10.36 0.09
N VAL A 27 3.02 10.03 0.04
CA VAL A 27 3.51 8.73 0.54
C VAL A 27 3.45 8.74 2.06
N PRO A 28 2.74 7.80 2.72
CA PRO A 28 2.71 7.73 4.17
C PRO A 28 4.11 7.57 4.77
N GLU A 29 4.40 8.32 5.83
CA GLU A 29 5.72 8.33 6.51
C GLU A 29 6.19 6.93 6.92
N ARG A 30 5.24 6.06 7.28
CA ARG A 30 5.52 4.66 7.64
C ARG A 30 6.33 3.93 6.56
N PHE A 31 6.06 4.15 5.27
CA PHE A 31 6.80 3.49 4.19
C PHE A 31 8.23 4.03 4.05
N ILE A 32 8.46 5.29 4.41
CA ILE A 32 9.81 5.88 4.46
C ILE A 32 10.61 5.21 5.59
N ILE A 33 9.98 5.02 6.75
CA ILE A 33 10.59 4.34 7.90
C ILE A 33 10.94 2.89 7.54
N MET A 34 9.97 2.12 7.02
CA MET A 34 10.21 0.71 6.64
C MET A 34 11.30 0.56 5.58
N LYS A 35 11.34 1.48 4.58
CA LYS A 35 12.42 1.51 3.58
C LYS A 35 13.80 1.71 4.24
N ASN A 36 13.90 2.66 5.17
CA ASN A 36 15.15 2.96 5.87
C ASN A 36 15.58 1.82 6.80
N GLU A 37 14.64 1.15 7.45
CA GLU A 37 14.91 -0.03 8.28
C GLU A 37 15.53 -1.16 7.44
N ILE A 38 14.93 -1.48 6.28
CA ILE A 38 15.48 -2.48 5.35
C ILE A 38 16.90 -2.07 4.90
N ASP A 39 17.12 -0.79 4.59
CA ASP A 39 18.45 -0.29 4.20
C ASP A 39 19.51 -0.46 5.29
N ASN A 40 19.13 -0.22 6.55
CA ASN A 40 20.02 -0.39 7.68
C ASN A 40 20.33 -1.88 7.93
N GLU A 41 19.32 -2.76 7.91
CA GLU A 41 19.54 -4.19 8.12
C GLU A 41 20.40 -4.81 7.01
N VAL A 42 20.20 -4.40 5.76
CA VAL A 42 21.06 -4.84 4.63
C VAL A 42 22.51 -4.38 4.83
N ARG A 43 22.72 -3.15 5.30
CA ARG A 43 24.07 -2.63 5.59
C ARG A 43 24.76 -3.45 6.69
N GLU A 44 24.07 -3.73 7.78
CA GLU A 44 24.60 -4.55 8.87
C GLU A 44 25.00 -5.95 8.40
N VAL A 45 24.16 -6.59 7.58
CA VAL A 45 24.48 -7.93 7.05
C VAL A 45 25.71 -7.87 6.15
N ASN A 46 25.85 -6.85 5.31
CA ASN A 46 27.05 -6.65 4.47
C ASN A 46 28.33 -6.38 5.29
N GLU A 47 28.23 -5.81 6.49
CA GLU A 47 29.36 -5.69 7.42
C GLU A 47 29.74 -7.05 8.01
N GLN A 48 28.77 -7.87 8.41
CA GLN A 48 29.02 -9.23 8.92
C GLN A 48 29.65 -10.18 7.88
N PHE A 49 29.38 -9.98 6.58
CA PHE A 49 30.09 -10.70 5.52
C PHE A 49 31.60 -10.43 5.49
N ARG A 50 32.04 -9.28 6.02
CA ARG A 50 33.46 -8.86 6.03
C ARG A 50 34.21 -9.31 7.28
N GLU A 51 33.52 -9.70 8.34
CA GLU A 51 34.12 -10.19 9.57
C GLU A 51 34.74 -11.58 9.39
N ARG A 52 35.84 -11.87 10.11
CA ARG A 52 36.42 -13.21 10.17
C ARG A 52 36.65 -13.62 11.63
N PRO A 53 36.23 -14.83 12.05
CA PRO A 53 35.51 -15.86 11.29
C PRO A 53 34.01 -15.52 11.07
N ILE A 54 33.42 -15.99 9.97
CA ILE A 54 32.00 -15.73 9.64
C ILE A 54 31.09 -16.73 10.36
N HIS A 55 30.10 -16.22 11.10
CA HIS A 55 29.03 -17.03 11.69
C HIS A 55 27.86 -17.26 10.72
N VAL A 56 28.03 -18.23 9.80
CA VAL A 56 27.09 -18.50 8.68
C VAL A 56 25.64 -18.72 9.11
N LYS A 57 25.39 -19.34 10.28
CA LYS A 57 24.03 -19.57 10.78
C LYS A 57 23.31 -18.25 11.10
N GLN A 58 23.94 -17.40 11.90
CA GLN A 58 23.41 -16.09 12.27
C GLN A 58 23.17 -15.21 11.05
N LEU A 59 24.08 -15.28 10.08
CA LEU A 59 23.97 -14.54 8.82
C LEU A 59 22.75 -14.98 8.00
N LYS A 60 22.51 -16.29 7.88
CA LYS A 60 21.33 -16.83 7.20
C LYS A 60 20.04 -16.39 7.89
N ASP A 61 19.99 -16.43 9.22
CA ASP A 61 18.82 -16.02 10.00
C ASP A 61 18.52 -14.53 9.79
N LYS A 62 19.56 -13.67 9.79
CA LYS A 62 19.41 -12.24 9.48
C LYS A 62 18.91 -12.00 8.05
N VAL A 63 19.48 -12.67 7.06
CA VAL A 63 19.03 -12.55 5.65
C VAL A 63 17.58 -12.98 5.51
N ALA A 64 17.15 -14.05 6.19
CA ALA A 64 15.76 -14.50 6.19
C ALA A 64 14.82 -13.44 6.79
N LYS A 65 15.22 -12.81 7.90
CA LYS A 65 14.46 -11.71 8.53
C LYS A 65 14.27 -10.52 7.58
N ILE A 66 15.33 -10.10 6.89
CA ILE A 66 15.28 -9.01 5.90
C ILE A 66 14.33 -9.35 4.75
N VAL A 67 14.35 -10.59 4.26
CA VAL A 67 13.43 -11.03 3.20
C VAL A 67 11.98 -10.97 3.68
N ILE A 68 11.71 -11.37 4.93
CA ILE A 68 10.36 -11.27 5.53
C ILE A 68 9.92 -9.81 5.61
N GLN A 69 10.76 -8.91 6.11
CA GLN A 69 10.45 -7.47 6.20
C GLN A 69 10.19 -6.86 4.83
N MET A 70 10.97 -7.23 3.82
CA MET A 70 10.77 -6.78 2.44
C MET A 70 9.41 -7.25 1.89
N ASN A 71 9.04 -8.51 2.13
CA ASN A 71 7.73 -9.01 1.72
C ASN A 71 6.60 -8.24 2.43
N THR A 72 6.72 -7.98 3.74
CA THR A 72 5.75 -7.17 4.48
C THR A 72 5.65 -5.74 3.92
N PHE A 73 6.77 -5.10 3.61
CA PHE A 73 6.79 -3.77 2.99
C PHE A 73 6.06 -3.76 1.64
N GLU A 74 6.29 -4.78 0.82
CA GLU A 74 5.61 -4.95 -0.47
C GLU A 74 4.11 -5.19 -0.31
N ASP A 75 3.71 -6.10 0.57
CA ASP A 75 2.31 -6.45 0.80
C ASP A 75 1.51 -5.24 1.28
N GLU A 76 2.07 -4.49 2.24
CA GLU A 76 1.41 -3.28 2.76
C GLU A 76 1.37 -2.15 1.73
N ALA A 77 2.42 -1.99 0.92
CA ALA A 77 2.43 -1.00 -0.15
C ALA A 77 1.37 -1.35 -1.20
N ASN A 78 1.26 -2.62 -1.58
CA ASN A 78 0.23 -3.11 -2.51
C ASN A 78 -1.17 -2.91 -1.92
N ASP A 79 -1.42 -3.24 -0.65
CA ASP A 79 -2.70 -3.02 0.02
C ASP A 79 -3.09 -1.53 -0.04
N VAL A 80 -2.17 -0.61 0.28
CA VAL A 80 -2.46 0.83 0.20
C VAL A 80 -2.77 1.28 -1.22
N LEU A 81 -2.01 0.82 -2.21
CA LEU A 81 -2.22 1.16 -3.62
C LEU A 81 -3.58 0.68 -4.13
N VAL A 82 -3.92 -0.59 -3.86
CA VAL A 82 -5.21 -1.18 -4.27
C VAL A 82 -6.37 -0.45 -3.58
N ASN A 83 -6.27 -0.21 -2.27
CA ASN A 83 -7.30 0.51 -1.54
C ASN A 83 -7.45 1.95 -2.04
N ALA A 84 -6.36 2.62 -2.42
CA ALA A 84 -6.43 3.97 -2.98
C ALA A 84 -7.16 3.98 -4.33
N VAL A 85 -6.80 3.08 -5.25
CA VAL A 85 -7.48 2.97 -6.55
C VAL A 85 -8.96 2.64 -6.36
N TYR A 86 -9.27 1.69 -5.47
CA TYR A 86 -10.66 1.30 -5.21
C TYR A 86 -11.49 2.45 -4.61
N ALA A 87 -10.97 3.13 -3.58
CA ALA A 87 -11.60 4.30 -2.99
C ALA A 87 -11.86 5.39 -4.03
N GLU A 88 -10.89 5.65 -4.91
CA GLU A 88 -11.01 6.64 -5.98
C GLU A 88 -12.14 6.26 -6.95
N LYS A 89 -12.19 5.01 -7.42
CA LYS A 89 -13.23 4.54 -8.35
C LYS A 89 -14.63 4.62 -7.71
N LEU A 90 -14.78 4.26 -6.44
CA LEU A 90 -16.05 4.39 -5.72
C LEU A 90 -16.51 5.85 -5.64
N ILE A 91 -15.61 6.77 -5.27
CA ILE A 91 -15.92 8.21 -5.19
C ILE A 91 -16.28 8.76 -6.58
N GLN A 92 -15.48 8.44 -7.60
CA GLN A 92 -15.72 8.87 -8.98
C GLN A 92 -17.07 8.38 -9.49
N TYR A 93 -17.40 7.11 -9.23
CA TYR A 93 -18.69 6.53 -9.60
C TYR A 93 -19.84 7.19 -8.83
N GLY A 94 -19.69 7.41 -7.53
CA GLY A 94 -20.69 8.05 -6.69
C GLY A 94 -21.00 9.50 -7.08
N ASN A 95 -20.08 10.21 -7.75
CA ASN A 95 -20.28 11.59 -8.18
C ASN A 95 -21.54 11.80 -9.04
N ARG A 96 -21.98 10.77 -9.77
CA ARG A 96 -23.19 10.83 -10.58
C ARG A 96 -24.48 10.94 -9.77
N TYR A 97 -24.47 10.51 -8.51
CA TYR A 97 -25.64 10.50 -7.63
C TYR A 97 -25.74 11.73 -6.72
N ARG A 98 -24.70 12.58 -6.66
CA ARG A 98 -24.64 13.72 -5.74
C ARG A 98 -25.81 14.69 -5.88
N LYS A 99 -26.25 14.93 -7.12
CA LYS A 99 -27.34 15.87 -7.40
C LYS A 99 -28.70 15.34 -6.97
N ASP A 100 -28.91 14.04 -7.12
CA ASP A 100 -30.20 13.40 -6.90
C ASP A 100 -30.38 12.91 -5.46
N HIS A 101 -29.27 12.65 -4.75
CA HIS A 101 -29.27 12.04 -3.42
C HIS A 101 -28.37 12.84 -2.46
N HIS A 102 -28.99 13.68 -1.63
CA HIS A 102 -28.25 14.53 -0.68
C HIS A 102 -27.46 13.71 0.37
N HIS A 103 -27.95 12.55 0.78
CA HIS A 103 -27.23 11.68 1.72
C HIS A 103 -25.96 11.11 1.10
N VAL A 104 -25.99 10.76 -0.19
CA VAL A 104 -24.80 10.31 -0.94
C VAL A 104 -23.78 11.43 -1.06
N ASP A 105 -24.21 12.65 -1.40
CA ASP A 105 -23.30 13.81 -1.46
C ASP A 105 -22.57 14.02 -0.13
N LYS A 106 -23.30 13.99 1.00
CA LYS A 106 -22.71 14.12 2.33
C LYS A 106 -21.70 13.01 2.63
N SER A 107 -22.03 11.75 2.35
CA SER A 107 -21.13 10.61 2.58
C SER A 107 -19.89 10.66 1.69
N LEU A 108 -20.04 11.01 0.41
CA LEU A 108 -18.91 11.13 -0.51
C LEU A 108 -17.98 12.29 -0.18
N ASN A 109 -18.51 13.41 0.32
CA ASN A 109 -17.67 14.50 0.83
C ASN A 109 -16.79 14.06 2.01
N GLU A 110 -17.33 13.22 2.91
CA GLU A 110 -16.55 12.65 4.01
C GLU A 110 -15.53 11.61 3.50
N ALA A 111 -15.93 10.75 2.55
CA ALA A 111 -15.03 9.79 1.91
C ALA A 111 -13.85 10.49 1.20
N GLU A 112 -14.09 11.59 0.48
CA GLU A 112 -13.04 12.41 -0.13
C GLU A 112 -12.08 13.00 0.92
N ARG A 113 -12.63 13.50 2.03
CA ARG A 113 -11.80 14.05 3.11
C ARG A 113 -10.89 12.96 3.68
N LEU A 114 -11.40 11.75 3.87
CA LEU A 114 -10.62 10.61 4.35
C LEU A 114 -9.58 10.15 3.32
N PHE A 115 -9.95 10.12 2.05
CA PHE A 115 -9.05 9.81 0.94
C PHE A 115 -7.83 10.74 0.94
N LYS A 116 -8.06 12.06 1.03
CA LYS A 116 -6.99 13.07 1.10
C LYS A 116 -6.07 12.92 2.33
N ASN A 117 -6.56 12.29 3.38
CA ASN A 117 -5.80 11.99 4.60
C ASN A 117 -5.21 10.57 4.61
N ASN A 118 -5.12 9.91 3.44
CA ASN A 118 -4.62 8.53 3.28
C ASN A 118 -5.39 7.47 4.10
N ARG A 119 -6.65 7.75 4.47
CA ARG A 119 -7.52 6.83 5.21
C ARG A 119 -8.42 6.03 4.26
N TYR A 120 -7.80 5.32 3.32
CA TYR A 120 -8.49 4.66 2.20
C TYR A 120 -9.54 3.64 2.63
N LYS A 121 -9.22 2.73 3.56
CA LYS A 121 -10.18 1.73 4.06
C LYS A 121 -11.46 2.37 4.61
N ARG A 122 -11.32 3.46 5.36
CA ARG A 122 -12.48 4.17 5.90
C ARG A 122 -13.23 4.96 4.83
N ALA A 123 -12.53 5.49 3.82
CA ALA A 123 -13.17 6.14 2.68
C ALA A 123 -13.99 5.13 1.86
N ILE A 124 -13.45 3.92 1.65
CA ILE A 124 -14.12 2.80 0.98
C ILE A 124 -15.41 2.46 1.72
N GLU A 125 -15.35 2.17 3.02
CA GLU A 125 -16.53 1.80 3.83
C GLU A 125 -17.68 2.81 3.68
N ILE A 126 -17.37 4.10 3.75
CA ILE A 126 -18.38 5.17 3.64
C ILE A 126 -18.93 5.30 2.22
N ALA A 127 -18.06 5.16 1.21
CA ALA A 127 -18.47 5.24 -0.18
C ALA A 127 -19.30 4.02 -0.60
N GLU A 128 -18.95 2.82 -0.13
CA GLU A 128 -19.71 1.60 -0.33
C GLU A 128 -21.10 1.70 0.30
N GLU A 129 -21.20 2.09 1.57
CA GLU A 129 -22.48 2.26 2.25
C GLU A 129 -23.39 3.25 1.50
N ALA A 130 -22.83 4.36 1.04
CA ALA A 130 -23.57 5.35 0.26
C ALA A 130 -24.04 4.79 -1.09
N LEU A 131 -23.18 4.08 -1.81
CA LEU A 131 -23.50 3.50 -3.12
C LEU A 131 -24.53 2.37 -3.00
N GLU A 132 -24.38 1.47 -2.01
CA GLU A 132 -25.33 0.37 -1.82
C GLU A 132 -26.72 0.84 -1.40
N SER A 133 -26.84 2.02 -0.81
CA SER A 133 -28.14 2.61 -0.52
C SER A 133 -28.91 3.06 -1.77
N VAL A 134 -28.22 3.28 -2.89
CA VAL A 134 -28.81 3.78 -4.15
C VAL A 134 -28.82 2.72 -5.25
N GLU A 135 -27.75 1.96 -5.39
CA GLU A 135 -27.64 0.87 -6.36
C GLU A 135 -27.00 -0.36 -5.71
N PRO A 136 -27.81 -1.25 -5.11
CA PRO A 136 -27.31 -2.46 -4.45
C PRO A 136 -26.53 -3.39 -5.40
N GLY A 137 -25.37 -3.86 -4.94
CA GLY A 137 -24.48 -4.79 -5.65
C GLY A 137 -23.43 -4.11 -6.53
N ILE A 138 -23.43 -2.77 -6.61
CA ILE A 138 -22.53 -2.08 -7.53
C ILE A 138 -21.08 -2.04 -7.04
N THR A 139 -20.89 -2.02 -5.72
CA THR A 139 -19.57 -2.00 -5.07
C THR A 139 -18.72 -3.18 -5.53
N LYS A 140 -19.31 -4.39 -5.55
CA LYS A 140 -18.68 -5.62 -6.04
C LYS A 140 -18.25 -5.52 -7.49
N HIS A 141 -19.05 -4.87 -8.34
CA HIS A 141 -18.69 -4.73 -9.75
C HIS A 141 -17.48 -3.81 -9.92
N ILE A 142 -17.41 -2.73 -9.13
CA ILE A 142 -16.26 -1.82 -9.10
C ILE A 142 -15.03 -2.52 -8.53
N GLU A 143 -15.18 -3.29 -7.45
CA GLU A 143 -14.11 -4.09 -6.86
C GLU A 143 -13.50 -5.08 -7.88
N GLU A 144 -14.35 -5.81 -8.60
CA GLU A 144 -13.90 -6.72 -9.65
C GLU A 144 -13.14 -6.02 -10.78
N GLN A 145 -13.51 -4.79 -11.13
CA GLN A 145 -12.79 -4.01 -12.14
C GLN A 145 -11.39 -3.63 -11.65
N VAL A 146 -11.27 -3.24 -10.39
CA VAL A 146 -9.97 -2.87 -9.77
C VAL A 146 -9.05 -4.07 -9.62
N ILE A 147 -9.60 -5.26 -9.34
CA ILE A 147 -8.80 -6.50 -9.24
C ILE A 147 -8.29 -6.97 -10.63
N LYS A 148 -9.03 -6.64 -11.71
CA LYS A 148 -8.69 -7.05 -13.08
C LYS A 148 -7.71 -6.10 -13.79
N GLU A 149 -7.59 -4.85 -13.33
CA GLU A 149 -6.57 -3.88 -13.79
C GLU A 149 -5.18 -4.19 -13.20
#